data_AF-A0A1V5IMG0-F1
#
_entry.id   AF-A0A1V5IMG0-F1
#
_cell.length_a   1.000
_cell.length_b   1.000
_cell.length_c   1.000
_cell.angle_alpha   90.00
_cell.angle_beta   90.00
_cell.angle_gamma   90.00
#
_symmetry.space_group_name_H-M   'P 1'
#
loop_
_entity.id
_entity.type
_entity.pdbx_description
1 polymer ?
#
loop_
_entity_poly.entity_id
_entity_poly.type
_entity_poly.pdbx_seq_one_letter_code
_entity_poly.pdbx_strand_id
1 'polypeptide(L)'
;MGYVTGNVPKYKTPQEMEDKVVEYFKTCEPKLMTYEDSEGNEQPVMVKGEPYYKQEPPTKSGLALYLGFADRQSLYDYEKKKGFSCIIKRAKLALSEHHEKGLDKEKCTGHIFWLKCNGAKEPVNEWNDKAEEGVSDDRTLTLKIDWGTDDTAGK
;
A
#
# COMPACT_ATOMS: atom_id res chain seq x y z
N MET A 1 -37.03 -18.66 12.38
CA MET A 1 -35.74 -17.98 12.61
C MET A 1 -35.61 -16.89 11.55
N GLY A 2 -35.79 -15.62 11.90
CA GLY A 2 -35.75 -14.52 10.93
C GLY A 2 -34.29 -14.18 10.56
N TYR A 3 -33.92 -14.33 9.29
CA TYR A 3 -32.67 -13.76 8.79
C TYR A 3 -32.90 -12.29 8.52
N VAL A 4 -32.27 -11.43 9.32
CA VAL A 4 -32.23 -9.99 9.06
C VAL A 4 -31.32 -9.77 7.84
N THR A 5 -31.90 -9.76 6.65
CA THR A 5 -31.22 -9.39 5.40
C THR A 5 -31.19 -7.87 5.24
N GLY A 6 -30.67 -7.18 6.27
CA GLY A 6 -30.29 -5.78 6.22
C GLY A 6 -28.77 -5.73 6.31
N ASN A 7 -28.14 -4.92 5.46
CA ASN A 7 -26.69 -4.71 5.42
C ASN A 7 -26.22 -4.00 6.71
N VAL A 8 -26.22 -4.73 7.84
CA VAL A 8 -25.78 -4.21 9.12
C VAL A 8 -24.28 -3.95 9.01
N PRO A 9 -23.81 -2.72 9.22
CA PRO A 9 -22.38 -2.44 9.26
C PRO A 9 -21.71 -3.34 10.30
N LYS A 10 -20.76 -4.17 9.86
CA LYS A 10 -19.90 -5.00 10.72
C LYS A 10 -19.21 -4.16 11.80
N TYR A 11 -18.66 -3.01 11.40
CA TYR A 11 -18.14 -1.98 12.30
C TYR A 11 -19.21 -0.93 12.62
N LYS A 12 -19.47 -0.71 13.91
CA LYS A 12 -20.43 0.29 14.39
C LYS A 12 -19.79 1.65 14.60
N THR A 13 -18.50 1.69 14.92
CA THR A 13 -17.74 2.93 15.11
C THR A 13 -16.61 3.03 14.08
N PRO A 14 -16.30 4.24 13.59
CA PRO A 14 -15.13 4.47 12.75
C PRO A 14 -13.84 4.06 13.44
N GLN A 15 -13.70 4.34 14.74
CA GLN A 15 -12.49 4.04 15.50
C GLN A 15 -12.13 2.55 15.48
N GLU A 16 -13.11 1.67 15.68
CA GLU A 16 -12.89 0.21 15.68
C GLU A 16 -12.34 -0.27 14.33
N MET A 17 -12.84 0.29 13.23
CA MET A 17 -12.35 -0.03 11.90
C MET A 17 -10.94 0.51 11.68
N GLU A 18 -10.66 1.73 12.13
CA GLU A 18 -9.34 2.33 12.06
C GLU A 18 -8.29 1.51 12.81
N ASP A 19 -8.59 1.08 14.04
CA ASP A 19 -7.68 0.27 14.85
C ASP A 19 -7.38 -1.07 14.16
N LYS A 20 -8.39 -1.72 13.56
CA LYS A 20 -8.22 -2.95 12.79
C LYS A 20 -7.40 -2.77 11.51
N VAL A 21 -7.57 -1.64 10.82
CA VAL A 21 -6.75 -1.30 9.65
C VAL A 21 -5.29 -1.12 10.07
N VAL A 22 -5.03 -0.40 11.16
CA VAL A 22 -3.67 -0.20 11.70
C VAL A 22 -3.05 -1.54 12.12
N GLU A 23 -3.82 -2.38 12.82
CA GLU A 23 -3.39 -3.71 13.22
C GLU A 23 -3.00 -4.56 12.01
N TYR A 24 -3.79 -4.54 10.93
CA TYR A 24 -3.45 -5.24 9.68
C TYR A 24 -2.11 -4.80 9.11
N PHE A 25 -1.86 -3.50 8.98
CA PHE A 25 -0.59 -3.01 8.44
C PHE A 25 0.60 -3.36 9.33
N LYS A 26 0.44 -3.35 10.66
CA LYS A 26 1.47 -3.84 11.59
C LYS A 26 1.79 -5.33 11.37
N THR A 27 0.79 -6.16 11.03
CA THR A 27 1.08 -7.56 10.70
C THR A 27 1.90 -7.74 9.43
N CYS A 28 1.88 -6.76 8.52
CA CYS A 28 2.61 -6.75 7.26
C CYS A 28 4.04 -6.18 7.39
N GLU A 29 4.43 -5.68 8.57
CA GLU A 29 5.80 -5.22 8.81
C GLU A 29 6.79 -6.39 8.78
N PRO A 30 8.04 -6.18 8.30
CA PRO A 30 9.05 -7.23 8.28
C PRO A 30 9.33 -7.75 9.69
N LYS A 31 9.17 -9.05 9.91
CA LYS A 31 9.45 -9.70 11.18
C LYS A 31 10.70 -10.55 11.07
N LEU A 32 11.60 -10.41 12.04
CA LEU A 32 12.77 -11.26 12.16
C LEU A 32 12.29 -12.70 12.38
N MET A 33 12.75 -13.61 11.53
CA MET A 33 12.47 -15.03 11.71
C MET A 33 13.48 -15.60 12.71
N THR A 34 12.97 -16.23 13.77
CA THR A 34 13.76 -16.95 14.77
C THR A 34 13.49 -18.45 14.69
N TYR A 35 14.43 -19.24 15.22
CA TYR A 35 14.24 -20.65 15.53
C TYR A 35 14.74 -20.92 16.95
N GLU A 36 14.13 -21.89 17.63
CA GLU A 36 14.62 -22.35 18.92
C GLU A 36 15.79 -23.31 18.72
N ASP A 37 16.90 -23.04 19.40
CA ASP A 37 18.04 -23.96 19.46
C ASP A 37 17.81 -25.12 20.43
N SER A 38 18.78 -26.04 20.53
CA SER A 38 18.72 -27.19 21.43
C SER A 38 18.71 -26.80 22.92
N GLU A 39 19.00 -25.55 23.26
CA GLU A 39 19.01 -24.99 24.61
C GLU A 39 17.77 -24.14 24.90
N GLY A 40 16.87 -24.01 23.92
CA GLY A 40 15.63 -23.22 24.03
C GLY A 40 15.81 -21.73 23.84
N ASN A 41 16.97 -21.27 23.32
CA ASN A 41 17.16 -19.85 22.99
C ASN A 41 16.69 -19.55 21.57
N GLU A 42 16.07 -18.39 21.38
CA GLU A 42 15.67 -17.90 20.07
C GLU A 42 16.87 -17.32 19.32
N GLN A 43 17.26 -17.98 18.21
CA GLN A 43 18.33 -17.52 17.33
C GLN A 43 17.75 -17.01 16.01
N PRO A 44 18.29 -15.93 15.41
CA PRO A 44 17.83 -15.45 14.12
C PRO A 44 18.18 -16.45 13.01
N VAL A 45 17.24 -16.66 12.09
CA VAL A 45 17.49 -17.41 10.86
C VAL A 45 18.41 -16.56 9.98
N MET A 46 19.59 -17.10 9.65
CA MET A 46 20.56 -16.42 8.80
C MET A 46 20.44 -16.93 7.36
N VAL A 47 20.29 -16.03 6.40
CA VAL A 47 20.27 -16.35 4.96
C VAL A 47 21.36 -15.52 4.29
N LYS A 48 22.32 -16.19 3.64
CA LYS A 48 23.50 -15.54 3.01
C LYS A 48 24.35 -14.67 3.95
N GLY A 49 24.36 -14.99 5.25
CA GLY A 49 25.14 -14.26 6.25
C GLY A 49 24.43 -13.04 6.85
N GLU A 50 23.17 -12.77 6.49
CA GLU A 50 22.35 -11.71 7.06
C GLU A 50 21.11 -12.27 7.76
N PRO A 51 20.57 -11.59 8.80
CA PRO A 51 19.33 -11.99 9.46
C PRO A 51 18.15 -11.93 8.48
N TYR A 52 17.37 -13.00 8.43
CA TYR A 52 16.23 -13.10 7.52
C TYR A 52 14.97 -12.48 8.12
N TYR A 53 14.42 -11.49 7.39
CA TYR A 53 13.15 -10.86 7.71
C TYR A 53 12.07 -11.40 6.79
N LYS A 54 11.06 -12.06 7.36
CA LYS A 54 9.86 -12.45 6.60
C LYS A 54 8.92 -11.24 6.57
N GLN A 55 8.56 -10.82 5.35
CA GLN A 55 7.55 -9.80 5.13
C GLN A 55 6.39 -10.39 4.33
N GLU A 56 5.17 -10.20 4.83
CA GLU A 56 3.95 -10.48 4.08
C GLU A 56 3.43 -9.16 3.51
N PRO A 57 3.51 -8.94 2.18
CA PRO A 57 3.15 -7.65 1.60
C PRO A 57 1.64 -7.39 1.76
N PRO A 58 1.25 -6.14 2.10
CA PRO A 58 -0.14 -5.79 2.26
C PRO A 58 -0.87 -5.88 0.91
N THR A 59 -2.11 -6.36 0.93
CA THR A 59 -2.95 -6.46 -0.28
C THR A 59 -4.38 -6.01 0.01
N LYS A 60 -5.09 -5.54 -1.03
CA LYS A 60 -6.51 -5.20 -0.91
C LYS A 60 -7.36 -6.37 -0.40
N SER A 61 -7.04 -7.58 -0.86
CA SER A 61 -7.73 -8.80 -0.46
C SER A 61 -7.42 -9.17 0.99
N GLY A 62 -6.15 -9.09 1.39
CA GLY A 62 -5.72 -9.35 2.76
C GLY A 62 -6.38 -8.39 3.74
N LEU A 63 -6.43 -7.10 3.41
CA LEU A 63 -7.14 -6.10 4.21
C LEU A 63 -8.64 -6.43 4.34
N ALA A 64 -9.31 -6.78 3.23
CA ALA A 64 -10.73 -7.14 3.26
C ALA A 64 -10.99 -8.38 4.13
N LEU A 65 -10.16 -9.42 3.98
CA LEU A 65 -10.24 -10.64 4.79
C LEU A 65 -9.97 -10.37 6.27
N TYR A 66 -8.97 -9.54 6.58
CA TYR A 66 -8.62 -9.16 7.95
C TYR A 66 -9.75 -8.39 8.63
N LEU A 67 -10.41 -7.50 7.89
CA LEU A 67 -11.61 -6.80 8.35
C LEU A 67 -12.84 -7.72 8.42
N GLY A 68 -12.72 -8.97 7.96
CA GLY A 68 -13.75 -10.00 7.98
C GLY A 68 -14.84 -9.78 6.93
N PHE A 69 -14.51 -9.12 5.81
CA PHE A 69 -15.40 -9.02 4.65
C PHE A 69 -15.28 -10.26 3.78
N ALA A 70 -16.39 -10.63 3.13
CA ALA A 70 -16.42 -11.75 2.18
C ALA A 70 -15.94 -11.34 0.78
N ASP A 71 -15.96 -10.04 0.48
CA ASP A 71 -15.62 -9.50 -0.82
C ASP A 71 -14.83 -8.17 -0.70
N ARG A 72 -14.23 -7.75 -1.82
CA ARG A 72 -13.55 -6.44 -1.92
C ARG A 72 -14.53 -5.29 -2.10
N GLN A 73 -15.76 -5.58 -2.55
CA GLN A 73 -16.81 -4.58 -2.78
C GLN A 73 -17.18 -3.86 -1.48
N SER A 74 -17.15 -4.60 -0.37
CA SER A 74 -17.38 -4.14 0.99
C SER A 74 -16.49 -2.95 1.35
N LEU A 75 -15.21 -2.93 0.92
CA LEU A 75 -14.32 -1.78 1.14
C LEU A 75 -14.85 -0.51 0.46
N TYR A 76 -15.35 -0.61 -0.77
CA TYR A 76 -15.93 0.50 -1.52
C TYR A 76 -17.27 0.95 -0.96
N ASP A 77 -18.07 0.02 -0.44
CA ASP A 77 -19.35 0.35 0.19
C ASP A 77 -19.15 1.09 1.52
N TYR A 78 -18.13 0.71 2.29
CA TYR A 78 -17.71 1.43 3.49
C TYR A 78 -17.13 2.81 3.18
N GLU A 79 -16.40 2.96 2.07
CA GLU A 79 -15.89 4.26 1.64
C GLU A 79 -16.99 5.30 1.39
N LYS A 80 -18.17 4.85 0.94
CA LYS A 80 -19.35 5.70 0.70
C LYS A 80 -20.10 6.08 1.99
N LYS A 81 -19.86 5.37 3.10
CA LYS A 81 -20.50 5.65 4.39
C LYS A 81 -19.81 6.83 5.09
N LYS A 82 -20.61 7.76 5.60
CA LYS A 82 -20.11 8.88 6.42
C LYS A 82 -19.38 8.33 7.66
N GLY A 83 -18.21 8.91 7.96
CA GLY A 83 -17.33 8.46 9.06
C GLY A 83 -16.28 7.43 8.66
N PHE A 84 -16.57 6.54 7.70
CA PHE A 84 -15.64 5.48 7.28
C PHE A 84 -14.82 5.83 6.03
N SER A 85 -15.28 6.83 5.25
CA SER A 85 -14.62 7.26 4.01
C SER A 85 -13.14 7.59 4.20
N CYS A 86 -12.80 8.39 5.23
CA CYS A 86 -11.42 8.79 5.50
C CYS A 86 -10.51 7.58 5.80
N ILE A 87 -11.02 6.63 6.59
CA ILE A 87 -10.29 5.44 7.01
C ILE A 87 -9.96 4.56 5.79
N ILE A 88 -10.96 4.30 4.93
CA ILE A 88 -10.75 3.50 3.72
C ILE A 88 -9.79 4.21 2.75
N LYS A 89 -9.93 5.53 2.55
CA LYS A 89 -9.01 6.29 1.70
C LYS A 89 -7.58 6.22 2.23
N ARG A 90 -7.37 6.38 3.53
CA ARG A 90 -6.06 6.24 4.16
C ARG A 90 -5.49 4.83 3.99
N ALA A 91 -6.31 3.79 4.12
CA ALA A 91 -5.89 2.42 3.89
C ALA A 91 -5.48 2.16 2.44
N LYS A 92 -6.22 2.72 1.47
CA LYS A 92 -5.85 2.66 0.04
C LYS A 92 -4.55 3.40 -0.23
N LEU A 93 -4.38 4.59 0.36
CA LEU A 93 -3.15 5.37 0.23
C LEU A 93 -1.93 4.60 0.76
N ALA A 94 -2.06 3.94 1.92
CA ALA A 94 -1.00 3.08 2.46
C ALA A 94 -0.67 1.89 1.54
N LEU A 95 -1.66 1.32 0.86
CA LEU A 95 -1.40 0.29 -0.16
C LEU A 95 -0.67 0.88 -1.38
N SER A 96 -1.05 2.07 -1.85
CA SER A 96 -0.35 2.75 -2.93
C SER A 96 1.10 3.04 -2.55
N GLU A 97 1.34 3.57 -1.36
CA GLU A 97 2.69 3.86 -0.84
C GLU A 97 3.57 2.59 -0.79
N HIS A 98 3.01 1.47 -0.35
CA HIS A 98 3.70 0.18 -0.42
C HIS A 98 4.10 -0.19 -1.86
N HIS A 99 3.20 0.04 -2.82
CA HIS A 99 3.49 -0.27 -4.21
C HIS A 99 4.48 0.72 -4.84
N GLU A 100 4.42 2.00 -4.48
CA GLU A 100 5.38 3.04 -4.89
C GLU A 100 6.79 2.72 -4.41
N LYS A 101 6.96 2.38 -3.13
CA LYS A 101 8.26 1.92 -2.59
C LYS A 101 8.78 0.66 -3.29
N GLY A 102 7.88 -0.18 -3.81
CA GLY A 102 8.23 -1.37 -4.57
C GLY A 102 8.80 -1.08 -5.96
N LEU A 103 8.73 0.16 -6.45
CA LEU A 103 9.24 0.54 -7.76
C LEU A 103 10.77 0.59 -7.82
N ASP A 104 11.42 0.86 -6.69
CA ASP A 104 12.89 0.86 -6.56
C ASP A 104 13.50 -0.56 -6.61
N LYS A 105 12.66 -1.59 -6.46
CA LYS A 105 13.12 -2.99 -6.49
C LYS A 105 13.35 -3.44 -7.93
N GLU A 106 14.35 -4.31 -8.12
CA GLU A 106 14.69 -4.94 -9.40
C GLU A 106 13.47 -5.59 -10.11
N LYS A 107 12.50 -6.10 -9.33
CA LYS A 107 11.26 -6.72 -9.83
C LYS A 107 10.03 -5.84 -9.59
N CYS A 108 9.99 -4.67 -10.22
CA CYS A 108 8.93 -3.67 -10.04
C CYS A 108 7.66 -3.89 -10.88
N THR A 109 7.65 -4.79 -11.88
CA THR A 109 6.55 -4.93 -12.85
C THR A 109 5.17 -5.14 -12.21
N GLY A 110 5.09 -5.95 -11.15
CA GLY A 110 3.83 -6.18 -10.43
C GLY A 110 3.33 -4.92 -9.71
N HIS A 111 4.25 -4.10 -9.18
CA HIS A 111 3.93 -2.83 -8.55
C HIS A 111 3.42 -1.81 -9.58
N ILE A 112 4.08 -1.71 -10.74
CA ILE A 112 3.64 -0.86 -11.86
C ILE A 112 2.23 -1.24 -12.31
N PHE A 113 1.97 -2.53 -12.55
CA PHE A 113 0.65 -3.00 -12.96
C PHE A 113 -0.42 -2.68 -11.91
N TRP A 114 -0.10 -2.90 -10.62
CA TRP A 114 -1.03 -2.58 -9.54
C TRP A 114 -1.37 -1.09 -9.50
N LEU A 115 -0.37 -0.21 -9.60
CA LEU A 115 -0.55 1.25 -9.61
C LEU A 115 -1.37 1.69 -10.82
N LYS A 116 -1.11 1.15 -12.01
CA LYS A 116 -1.91 1.43 -13.21
C LYS A 116 -3.38 1.04 -13.03
N CYS A 117 -3.66 -0.19 -12.59
CA CYS A 117 -5.04 -0.67 -12.43
C CYS A 117 -5.82 0.04 -11.31
N ASN A 118 -5.13 0.52 -10.27
CA ASN A 118 -5.76 1.06 -9.07
C ASN A 118 -5.70 2.58 -8.95
N GLY A 119 -4.68 3.22 -9.52
CA GLY A 119 -4.50 4.67 -9.59
C GLY A 119 -5.30 5.34 -10.71
N ALA A 120 -5.64 4.61 -11.79
CA ALA A 120 -6.50 5.13 -12.87
C ALA A 120 -7.92 5.54 -12.44
N LYS A 121 -8.32 5.29 -11.19
CA LYS A 121 -9.62 5.66 -10.63
C LYS A 121 -9.58 6.89 -9.70
N GLU A 122 -8.41 7.46 -9.44
CA GLU A 122 -8.27 8.70 -8.66
C GLU A 122 -8.45 9.93 -9.58
N PRO A 123 -9.01 11.05 -9.09
CA PRO A 123 -9.27 12.25 -9.90
C PRO A 123 -7.99 12.88 -10.47
N VAL A 124 -6.83 12.54 -9.90
CA VAL A 124 -5.50 12.89 -10.40
C VAL A 124 -4.87 11.60 -10.91
N ASN A 125 -4.94 11.39 -12.21
CA ASN A 125 -4.47 10.19 -12.89
C ASN A 125 -2.97 10.30 -13.24
N GLU A 126 -2.10 10.24 -12.25
CA GLU A 126 -0.64 10.44 -12.44
C GLU A 126 0.07 9.25 -13.11
N TRP A 127 -0.56 8.07 -13.14
CA TRP A 127 0.09 6.80 -13.51
C TRP A 127 -0.36 6.20 -14.84
N ASN A 128 -1.23 6.88 -15.60
CA ASN A 128 -1.57 6.42 -16.93
C ASN A 128 -0.41 6.72 -17.88
N ASP A 129 -0.11 5.77 -18.77
CA ASP A 129 0.67 6.08 -19.96
C ASP A 129 -0.14 7.15 -20.70
N LYS A 130 0.39 8.38 -20.79
CA LYS A 130 -0.19 9.37 -21.68
C LYS A 130 -0.10 8.74 -23.07
N ALA A 131 -1.24 8.43 -23.68
CA ALA A 131 -1.25 8.18 -25.10
C ALA A 131 -0.66 9.44 -25.75
N GLU A 132 0.45 9.31 -26.46
CA GLU A 132 0.94 10.37 -27.31
C GLU A 132 -0.09 10.56 -28.42
N GLU A 133 -1.10 11.41 -28.18
CA GLU A 133 -1.75 12.12 -29.26
C GLU A 133 -0.66 13.01 -29.85
N GLY A 134 -0.28 12.77 -31.10
CA GLY A 134 0.77 13.53 -31.79
C GLY A 134 0.51 15.03 -31.66
N VAL A 135 1.26 15.69 -30.77
CA VAL A 135 1.21 17.13 -30.58
C VAL A 135 2.00 17.75 -31.73
N SER A 136 1.28 18.50 -32.57
CA SER A 136 1.90 19.41 -33.54
C SER A 136 2.79 20.40 -32.80
N ASP A 137 4.04 20.45 -33.25
CA ASP A 137 5.13 21.29 -32.79
C ASP A 137 4.72 22.75 -32.55
N ASP A 138 4.83 23.22 -31.31
CA ASP A 138 5.27 24.56 -30.89
C ASP A 138 4.84 24.83 -29.43
N ARG A 139 5.76 24.52 -28.50
CA ARG A 139 6.07 25.30 -27.27
C ARG A 139 6.89 24.43 -26.32
N THR A 140 8.21 24.42 -26.49
CA THR A 140 9.14 23.86 -25.51
C THR A 140 9.26 24.80 -24.30
N LEU A 141 8.58 24.47 -23.20
CA LEU A 141 8.87 25.05 -21.88
C LEU A 141 9.88 24.14 -21.17
N THR A 142 11.16 24.50 -21.26
CA THR A 142 12.21 23.85 -20.47
C THR A 142 12.19 24.37 -19.03
N LEU A 143 11.72 23.54 -18.10
CA LEU A 143 11.90 23.74 -16.66
C LEU A 143 13.36 23.44 -16.31
N LYS A 144 14.13 24.48 -15.96
CA LYS A 144 15.45 24.32 -15.33
C LYS A 144 15.22 24.12 -13.84
N ILE A 145 15.44 22.90 -13.37
CA ILE A 145 15.50 22.60 -11.94
C ILE A 145 16.98 22.65 -11.57
N ASP A 146 17.36 23.68 -10.82
CA ASP A 146 18.71 23.83 -10.28
C ASP A 146 18.82 22.99 -9.01
N TRP A 147 19.49 21.84 -9.13
CA TRP A 147 19.79 20.97 -8.00
C TRP A 147 21.11 21.47 -7.41
N GLY A 148 21.02 22.51 -6.57
CA GLY A 148 22.18 23.15 -5.96
C GLY A 148 23.07 22.14 -5.24
N THR A 149 24.14 21.72 -5.93
CA THR A 149 25.27 21.04 -5.31
C THR A 149 26.27 22.13 -4.91
N ASP A 150 26.29 22.45 -3.62
CA ASP A 150 27.36 23.22 -3.01
C ASP A 150 28.67 22.44 -3.13
N ASP A 151 29.43 22.67 -4.21
CA ASP A 151 30.84 22.29 -4.30
C ASP A 151 31.65 23.17 -3.33
N THR A 152 31.56 22.83 -2.04
CA THR A 152 32.53 23.25 -1.03
C THR A 152 33.61 22.18 -0.89
N ALA A 153 34.49 22.13 -1.88
CA ALA A 153 35.83 21.57 -1.75
C ALA A 153 36.73 22.41 -2.69
N GLY A 154 37.74 23.14 -2.27
CA GLY A 154 38.56 23.05 -1.08
C GLY A 154 40.01 23.16 -1.53
N LYS A 155 40.61 24.33 -1.31
CA LYS A 155 42.03 24.73 -1.50
C LYS A 155 42.51 25.04 -2.91
#